data_AF-A0A958PNT8-F1
#
_entry.id   AF-A0A958PNT8-F1
#
_cell.length_a   1.000
_cell.length_b   1.000
_cell.length_c   1.000
_cell.angle_alpha   90.00
_cell.angle_beta   90.00
_cell.angle_gamma   90.00
#
_symmetry.space_group_name_H-M   'P 1'
#
loop_
_entity.id
_entity.type
_entity.pdbx_description
1 polymer ?
#
loop_
_entity_poly.entity_id
_entity_poly.type
_entity_poly.pdbx_seq_one_letter_code
_entity_poly.pdbx_strand_id
1 'polypeptide(L)' 'MKDKNNPKKNGLVFVAMGFELVFLVLGGQLLGEMLDKKYKLGGLGQGGVIILMMFGWFYHLLILLKPFMEDDKSEDP' A
#
# COMPACT_ATOMS: atom_id res chain seq x y z
N MET A 1 22.61 -18.81 15.43
CA MET A 1 22.48 -17.40 15.84
C MET A 1 22.04 -16.63 14.60
N LYS A 2 20.79 -16.16 14.54
CA LYS A 2 20.22 -15.49 13.36
C LYS A 2 20.47 -13.99 13.54
N ASP A 3 21.51 -13.50 12.86
CA ASP A 3 21.79 -12.08 12.73
C ASP A 3 20.67 -11.42 11.91
N LYS A 4 19.76 -10.72 12.61
CA LYS A 4 18.53 -10.16 12.02
C LYS A 4 18.64 -8.65 11.74
N ASN A 5 19.80 -8.01 11.90
CA ASN A 5 19.94 -6.59 11.55
C ASN A 5 20.58 -6.43 10.16
N ASN A 6 19.72 -6.38 9.13
CA ASN A 6 20.13 -6.03 7.77
C ASN A 6 19.45 -4.70 7.39
N PRO A 7 20.15 -3.54 7.43
CA PRO A 7 19.57 -2.23 7.08
C PRO A 7 19.01 -2.17 5.64
N LYS A 8 19.41 -3.12 4.79
CA LYS A 8 18.86 -3.33 3.44
C LYS A 8 17.36 -3.69 3.44
N LYS A 9 16.83 -4.28 4.51
CA LYS A 9 15.43 -4.71 4.59
C LYS A 9 14.47 -3.53 4.67
N ASN A 10 14.80 -2.50 5.46
CA ASN A 10 13.95 -1.33 5.66
C ASN A 10 13.85 -0.49 4.37
N GLY A 11 14.97 -0.31 3.66
CA GLY A 11 14.99 0.34 2.35
C GLY A 11 14.20 -0.44 1.29
N LEU A 12 14.24 -1.77 1.33
CA LEU A 12 13.47 -2.61 0.43
C LEU A 12 11.95 -2.49 0.68
N VAL A 13 11.52 -2.43 1.94
CA VAL A 13 10.10 -2.21 2.27
C VAL A 13 9.64 -0.84 1.78
N PHE A 14 10.45 0.21 1.96
CA PHE A 14 10.12 1.55 1.45
C PHE A 14 9.93 1.58 -0.07
N VAL A 15 10.85 0.96 -0.81
CA VAL A 15 10.74 0.83 -2.27
C VAL A 15 9.52 -0.01 -2.66
N ALA A 16 9.24 -1.10 -1.94
CA ALA A 16 8.06 -1.93 -2.17
C ALA A 16 6.75 -1.15 -1.95
N MET A 17 6.65 -0.32 -0.92
CA MET A 17 5.49 0.56 -0.68
C MET A 17 5.26 1.55 -1.83
N GLY A 18 6.35 2.09 -2.40
CA GLY A 18 6.28 2.94 -3.59
C GLY A 18 5.74 2.21 -4.81
N PHE A 19 6.22 0.99 -5.06
CA PHE A 19 5.69 0.14 -6.14
C PHE A 19 4.22 -0.22 -5.93
N GLU A 20 3.83 -0.58 -4.70
CA GLU A 20 2.43 -0.88 -4.37
C GLU A 20 1.52 0.29 -4.71
N LEU A 21 1.91 1.52 -4.37
CA LEU A 21 1.12 2.71 -4.70
C LEU A 21 0.95 2.88 -6.21
N VAL A 22 2.01 2.68 -6.99
CA VAL A 22 1.95 2.75 -8.47
C VAL A 22 1.01 1.69 -9.03
N PHE A 23 1.16 0.43 -8.60
CA PHE A 23 0.29 -0.66 -9.05
C PHE A 23 -1.16 -0.48 -8.62
N LEU A 24 -1.39 0.11 -7.45
CA LEU A 24 -2.72 0.39 -6.94
C LEU A 24 -3.41 1.50 -7.73
N VAL A 25 -2.69 2.56 -8.13
CA VAL A 25 -3.23 3.61 -9.00
C VAL A 25 -3.53 3.05 -10.39
N LEU A 26 -2.59 2.31 -11.00
CA LEU A 26 -2.78 1.70 -12.32
C LEU A 26 -3.90 0.66 -12.32
N GLY A 27 -3.91 -0.21 -11.30
CA GLY A 27 -4.93 -1.24 -11.11
C GLY A 27 -6.30 -0.63 -10.81
N GLY A 28 -6.36 0.39 -9.95
CA GLY A 28 -7.59 1.11 -9.62
C GLY A 28 -8.17 1.89 -10.79
N GLN A 29 -7.32 2.46 -11.64
CA GLN A 29 -7.76 3.11 -12.87
C GLN A 29 -8.37 2.11 -13.86
N LEU A 30 -7.69 0.97 -14.10
CA LEU A 30 -8.19 -0.10 -14.97
C LEU A 30 -9.48 -0.73 -14.45
N LEU A 31 -9.51 -1.10 -13.16
CA LEU A 31 -10.70 -1.67 -12.53
C LEU A 31 -11.85 -0.67 -12.47
N GLY A 32 -11.53 0.58 -12.14
CA GLY A 32 -12.46 1.69 -12.10
C GLY A 32 -13.12 1.92 -13.46
N GLU A 33 -12.33 2.01 -14.53
CA GLU A 33 -12.81 2.16 -15.90
C GLU A 33 -13.63 0.94 -16.35
N MET A 34 -13.23 -0.27 -15.97
CA MET A 34 -13.99 -1.49 -16.26
C MET A 34 -15.35 -1.50 -15.55
N LEU A 35 -15.39 -1.09 -14.28
CA LEU A 35 -16.65 -0.94 -13.53
C LEU A 35 -17.54 0.15 -14.15
N ASP A 36 -16.93 1.27 -14.51
CA ASP A 36 -17.63 2.41 -15.09
C ASP A 36 -18.25 2.06 -16.45
N LYS A 37 -17.54 1.29 -17.28
CA LYS A 37 -18.08 0.74 -18.53
C LYS A 37 -19.19 -0.29 -18.32
N LYS A 38 -19.06 -1.14 -17.30
CA LYS A 38 -20.04 -2.21 -17.00
C LYS A 38 -21.35 -1.65 -16.44
N TYR A 39 -21.28 -0.64 -15.58
CA TYR A 39 -22.43 -0.08 -14.87
C TYR A 39 -22.86 1.30 -15.39
N LYS A 40 -22.19 1.84 -16.41
CA LYS A 40 -22.42 3.18 -16.98
C LYS A 40 -22.43 4.28 -15.91
N LEU A 41 -21.46 4.25 -15.01
CA LEU A 41 -21.42 5.09 -13.81
C LEU A 41 -20.86 6.51 -14.05
N GLY A 42 -20.43 6.82 -15.28
CA GLY A 42 -20.09 8.19 -15.70
C GLY A 42 -18.92 8.82 -14.93
N GLY A 43 -17.97 8.01 -14.48
CA GLY A 43 -16.79 8.38 -13.71
C GLY A 43 -16.90 8.07 -12.21
N LEU A 44 -18.10 7.78 -11.70
CA LEU A 44 -18.30 7.44 -10.28
C LEU A 44 -17.71 6.08 -9.93
N GLY A 45 -17.69 5.12 -10.87
CA GLY A 45 -17.07 3.82 -10.66
C GLY A 45 -15.55 3.94 -10.46
N GLN A 46 -14.92 4.80 -11.26
CA GLN A 46 -13.49 5.08 -11.15
C GLN A 46 -13.15 5.82 -9.86
N GLY A 47 -13.87 6.90 -9.54
CA GLY A 47 -13.65 7.65 -8.30
C GLY A 47 -13.86 6.80 -7.05
N GLY A 48 -14.93 5.99 -7.03
CA GLY A 48 -15.24 5.10 -5.91
C GLY A 48 -14.18 4.02 -5.70
N VAL A 49 -13.73 3.36 -6.78
CA VAL A 49 -12.68 2.33 -6.69
C VAL A 49 -11.36 2.91 -6.20
N ILE A 50 -10.95 4.08 -6.70
CA ILE A 50 -9.71 4.75 -6.27
C ILE A 50 -9.77 5.09 -4.77
N ILE A 51 -10.88 5.65 -4.30
CA ILE A 51 -11.07 5.97 -2.88
C ILE A 51 -10.99 4.69 -2.04
N LEU A 52 -11.71 3.64 -2.43
CA LEU A 52 -11.75 2.38 -1.68
C LEU A 52 -10.36 1.72 -1.62
N MET A 53 -9.62 1.75 -2.74
CA MET A 53 -8.25 1.25 -2.78
C MET A 53 -7.29 2.11 -1.94
N MET A 54 -7.42 3.44 -1.93
CA MET A 54 -6.62 4.32 -1.06
C MET A 54 -6.86 4.02 0.43
N PHE A 55 -8.10 3.79 0.85
CA PHE A 55 -8.41 3.41 2.23
C PHE A 55 -7.83 2.04 2.58
N GLY A 56 -7.95 1.05 1.69
CA GLY A 56 -7.38 -0.28 1.88
C GLY A 56 -5.85 -0.24 2.00
N TRP A 57 -5.19 0.57 1.17
CA TRP A 57 -3.74 0.77 1.22
C TRP A 57 -3.30 1.52 2.48
N PHE A 58 -4.04 2.54 2.90
CA PHE A 58 -3.75 3.24 4.15
C PHE A 58 -3.82 2.29 5.35
N TYR A 59 -4.82 1.41 5.40
CA TYR A 59 -4.89 0.36 6.41
C TYR A 59 -3.70 -0.61 6.33
N HIS A 60 -3.29 -1.00 5.12
CA HIS A 60 -2.10 -1.83 4.90
C HIS A 60 -0.81 -1.16 5.44
N LEU A 61 -0.64 0.14 5.20
CA LEU A 61 0.47 0.92 5.76
C LEU A 61 0.50 0.90 7.28
N LEU A 62 -0.66 1.05 7.95
CA LEU A 62 -0.72 1.02 9.41
C LEU A 62 -0.29 -0.34 9.97
N ILE A 63 -0.61 -1.43 9.29
CA ILE A 63 -0.16 -2.78 9.67
C ILE A 63 1.35 -2.91 9.51
N LEU A 64 1.91 -2.40 8.40
CA LEU A 64 3.35 -2.43 8.14
C LEU A 64 4.12 -1.52 9.10
N LEU A 65 3.55 -0.41 9.53
CA LEU A 65 4.19 0.54 10.43
C LEU A 65 4.36 -0.01 11.86
N LYS A 66 3.42 -0.84 12.31
CA LYS A 66 3.43 -1.44 13.66
C LYS A 66 4.73 -2.21 13.98
N PRO A 67 5.20 -3.17 13.17
CA PRO A 67 6.46 -3.87 13.42
C PRO A 67 7.70 -2.97 13.22
N PHE A 68 7.64 -1.94 12.37
CA PHE A 68 8.73 -0.97 12.24
C PHE A 68 8.94 -0.17 13.54
N MET A 69 7.86 0.22 14.21
CA MET A 69 7.93 0.92 15.49
C MET A 69 8.35 0.02 16.67
N GLU A 70 8.10 -1.29 16.58
CA GLU A 70 8.52 -2.27 17.59
C GLU A 70 10.00 -2.64 17.46
N ASP A 71 10.53 -2.77 16.24
CA ASP A 71 11.96 -3.01 16.02
C ASP A 71 12.81 -1.82 16.53
N ASP A 72 12.41 -0.57 16.26
CA ASP A 72 13.14 0.64 16.71
C ASP A 72 13.20 0.81 18.24
N LYS A 73 12.22 0.29 19.00
CA LYS A 73 12.18 0.41 20.47
C LYS A 73 13.08 -0.58 21.21
N SER A 74 13.57 -1.61 20.53
CA SER A 74 14.42 -2.64 21.13
C SER A 74 15.91 -2.29 21.13
N GLU A 75 16.29 -1.14 20.56
CA GLU A 75 17.67 -0.64 20.49
C GLU A 75 18.00 0.45 21.53
N ASP A 76 17.14 0.69 22.53
CA ASP A 76 17.49 1.51 23.70
C ASP A 76 18.13 0.62 24.80
N PRO A 77 19.36 0.92 25.30
CA PRO A 77 20.11 0.12 26.26
C PRO A 77 19.56 0.08 27.69
#